data_AF-X1GDY6-F1
#
_entry.id   AF-X1GDY6-F1
#
_cell.length_a   1.000
_cell.length_b   1.000
_cell.length_c   1.000
_cell.angle_alpha   90.00
_cell.angle_beta   90.00
_cell.angle_gamma   90.00
#
_symmetry.space_group_name_H-M   'P 1'
#
loop_
_entity.id
_entity.type
_entity.pdbx_description
1 polymer ?
#
loop_
_entity_poly.entity_id
_entity_poly.type
_entity_poly.pdbx_seq_one_letter_code
_entity_poly.pdbx_strand_id
1 'polypeptide(L)'
;ESQILRTQRQAAVHASVSARTVRRWLNEGMLTAQVAGKTVYIKSQLDFFKRNEGKIPTEAKTKGQTADASYKDAKAKLMEMELELKQGELVRREDVQRGRLERIRLVKRGLLGMGRKLAPGLVAIKNPRKIQSIIDKEVRILIEGFSRA
;
A
#
# COMPACT_ATOMS: atom_id res chain seq x y z
N GLU A 1 9.64 26.73 -46.06
CA GLU A 1 11.10 26.72 -45.87
C GLU A 1 11.55 25.36 -45.34
N SER A 2 12.62 24.77 -45.86
CA SER A 2 13.00 23.40 -45.51
C SER A 2 13.34 23.26 -44.02
N GLN A 3 12.61 22.39 -43.32
CA GLN A 3 12.74 22.07 -41.89
C GLN A 3 14.02 21.27 -41.56
N ILE A 4 14.86 21.04 -42.56
CA ILE A 4 15.88 20.01 -42.61
C ILE A 4 17.21 20.64 -43.08
N LEU A 5 18.30 20.39 -42.34
CA LEU A 5 19.66 20.89 -42.57
C LEU A 5 20.61 19.76 -42.97
N ARG A 6 21.34 19.93 -44.08
CA ARG A 6 22.08 18.84 -44.74
C ARG A 6 23.45 18.52 -44.18
N THR A 7 24.02 19.40 -43.37
CA THR A 7 25.36 19.23 -42.82
C THR A 7 25.41 19.58 -41.35
N GLN A 8 26.34 18.96 -40.64
CA GLN A 8 26.60 19.23 -39.23
C GLN A 8 27.02 20.69 -39.00
N ARG A 9 27.73 21.30 -39.95
CA ARG A 9 28.15 22.71 -39.88
C ARG A 9 26.95 23.65 -39.98
N GLN A 10 26.00 23.37 -40.87
CA GLN A 10 24.75 24.14 -40.96
C GLN A 10 23.89 24.01 -39.71
N ALA A 11 23.82 22.80 -39.13
CA ALA A 11 23.13 22.56 -37.86
C ALA A 11 23.76 23.36 -36.70
N ALA A 12 25.09 23.37 -36.62
CA ALA A 12 25.85 24.12 -35.62
C ALA A 12 25.62 25.64 -35.73
N VAL A 13 25.67 26.18 -36.95
CA VAL A 13 25.41 27.60 -37.21
C VAL A 13 23.98 27.97 -36.83
N HIS A 14 22.99 27.15 -37.20
CA HIS A 14 21.59 27.40 -36.89
C HIS A 14 21.33 27.40 -35.38
N ALA A 15 21.88 26.43 -34.64
CA ALA A 15 21.75 26.35 -33.19
C ALA A 15 22.68 27.33 -32.45
N SER A 16 23.60 28.01 -33.13
CA SER A 16 24.62 28.89 -32.53
C SER A 16 25.53 28.15 -31.53
N VAL A 17 25.82 26.88 -31.79
CA VAL A 17 26.66 26.02 -30.93
C VAL A 17 27.83 25.45 -31.72
N SER A 18 28.80 24.86 -31.02
CA SER A 18 29.94 24.20 -31.67
C SER A 18 29.49 22.92 -32.41
N ALA A 19 30.20 22.55 -33.49
CA ALA A 19 29.97 21.27 -34.17
C ALA A 19 30.12 20.06 -33.21
N ARG A 20 30.97 20.19 -32.19
CA ARG A 20 31.16 19.18 -31.13
C ARG A 20 29.91 19.03 -30.27
N THR A 21 29.23 20.12 -29.94
CA THR A 21 27.96 20.13 -29.20
C THR A 21 26.88 19.38 -30.00
N VAL A 22 26.76 19.66 -31.30
CA VAL A 22 25.82 18.95 -32.18
C VAL A 22 26.13 17.45 -32.24
N ARG A 23 27.42 17.07 -32.27
CA ARG A 23 27.84 15.65 -32.21
C ARG A 23 27.46 14.99 -30.89
N ARG A 24 27.62 15.71 -29.77
CA ARG A 24 27.19 15.22 -28.45
C ARG A 24 25.68 14.97 -28.43
N TRP A 25 24.88 15.90 -28.95
CA TRP A 25 23.42 15.74 -29.04
C TRP A 25 22.99 14.54 -29.90
N LEU A 26 23.70 14.25 -31.00
CA LEU A 26 23.47 13.02 -31.77
C LEU A 26 23.64 11.77 -30.91
N ASN A 27 24.71 11.71 -30.13
CA ASN A 27 24.98 10.59 -29.23
C ASN A 27 23.99 10.50 -28.05
N GLU A 28 23.41 11.64 -27.65
CA GLU A 28 22.37 11.74 -26.62
C GLU A 28 20.95 11.43 -27.15
N GLY A 29 20.81 11.07 -28.44
CA GLY A 29 19.54 10.61 -29.02
C GLY A 29 18.76 11.67 -29.81
N MET A 30 19.39 12.75 -30.26
CA MET A 30 18.76 13.72 -31.16
C MET A 30 18.30 13.06 -32.46
N LEU A 31 17.01 13.20 -32.79
CA LEU A 31 16.43 12.60 -33.99
C LEU A 31 16.97 13.25 -35.27
N THR A 32 17.54 12.42 -36.15
CA THR A 32 17.96 12.80 -37.50
C THR A 32 17.17 12.04 -38.55
N ALA A 33 16.94 12.68 -39.70
CA ALA A 33 16.41 12.00 -40.87
C ALA A 33 17.56 11.47 -41.74
N GLN A 34 17.31 10.43 -42.53
CA GLN A 34 18.20 10.06 -43.63
C GLN A 34 17.55 10.43 -44.97
N VAL A 35 18.29 11.13 -45.82
CA VAL A 35 17.85 11.44 -47.19
C VAL A 35 18.98 11.04 -48.12
N ALA A 36 18.70 10.15 -49.07
CA ALA A 36 19.69 9.60 -50.01
C ALA A 36 20.95 9.06 -49.30
N GLY A 37 20.77 8.30 -48.22
CA GLY A 37 21.85 7.67 -47.45
C GLY A 37 22.71 8.65 -46.62
N LYS A 38 22.36 9.94 -46.57
CA LYS A 38 23.07 10.95 -45.77
C LYS A 38 22.24 11.38 -44.57
N THR A 39 22.89 11.55 -43.42
CA THR A 39 22.25 12.03 -42.18
C THR A 39 21.92 13.52 -42.30
N VAL A 40 20.70 13.87 -41.92
CA VAL A 40 20.12 15.19 -42.07
C VAL A 40 19.50 15.64 -40.75
N TYR A 41 19.71 16.90 -40.39
CA TYR A 41 19.38 17.45 -39.07
C TYR A 41 18.05 18.19 -39.11
N ILE A 42 17.20 17.99 -38.11
CA ILE A 42 15.88 18.62 -38.04
C ILE A 42 15.96 19.88 -37.18
N LYS A 43 15.53 21.03 -37.71
CA LYS A 43 15.63 22.32 -37.02
C LYS A 43 14.94 22.33 -35.65
N SER A 44 13.71 21.79 -35.56
CA SER A 44 12.96 21.74 -34.30
C SER A 44 13.64 20.90 -33.21
N GLN A 45 14.38 19.85 -33.60
CA GLN A 45 15.17 19.04 -32.68
C GLN A 45 16.37 19.85 -32.17
N LEU A 46 17.07 20.58 -33.04
CA LEU A 46 18.17 21.45 -32.64
C LEU A 46 17.72 22.53 -31.65
N ASP A 47 16.56 23.14 -31.88
CA ASP A 47 15.98 24.14 -30.96
C ASP A 47 15.61 23.52 -29.60
N PHE A 48 15.07 22.30 -29.59
CA PHE A 48 14.75 21.57 -28.36
C PHE A 48 16.01 21.29 -27.52
N PHE A 49 17.05 20.74 -28.14
CA PHE A 49 18.30 20.44 -27.43
C PHE A 49 19.03 21.71 -26.97
N LYS A 50 19.01 22.78 -27.77
CA LYS A 50 19.53 24.10 -27.35
C LYS A 50 18.82 24.64 -26.12
N ARG A 51 17.49 24.56 -26.07
CA ARG A 51 16.67 25.04 -24.92
C ARG A 51 16.90 24.22 -23.64
N ASN A 52 17.37 22.99 -23.78
CA ASN A 52 17.63 22.05 -22.70
C ASN A 52 19.13 21.90 -22.39
N GLU A 53 20.01 22.57 -23.13
CA GLU A 53 21.44 22.56 -22.88
C GLU A 53 21.73 23.17 -21.49
N GLY A 54 22.44 22.43 -20.64
CA GLY A 54 22.72 22.80 -19.25
C GLY A 54 21.62 22.46 -18.25
N LYS A 55 20.43 22.03 -18.70
CA LYS A 55 19.40 21.45 -17.84
C LYS A 55 19.62 19.94 -17.77
N ILE A 56 20.59 19.52 -16.97
CA ILE A 56 20.72 18.11 -16.59
C ILE A 56 19.36 17.68 -16.03
N PRO A 57 18.66 16.67 -16.58
CA PRO A 57 17.52 16.07 -15.91
C PRO A 57 18.09 15.40 -14.67
N THR A 58 18.10 16.12 -13.55
CA THR A 58 18.63 15.58 -12.29
C THR A 58 17.75 14.39 -11.95
N GLU A 59 18.31 13.19 -11.90
CA GLU A 59 17.58 11.97 -11.46
C GLU A 59 16.82 12.18 -10.15
N ALA A 60 17.24 13.16 -9.35
CA ALA A 60 16.56 13.64 -8.15
C ALA A 60 15.12 14.14 -8.40
N LYS A 61 14.81 14.76 -9.56
CA LYS A 61 13.46 15.25 -9.87
C LYS A 61 12.50 14.11 -10.19
N THR A 62 12.95 13.11 -10.95
CA THR A 62 12.16 11.91 -11.25
C THR A 62 11.98 11.03 -10.03
N LYS A 63 13.04 10.83 -9.21
CA LYS A 63 12.96 10.08 -7.95
C LYS A 63 12.06 10.77 -6.92
N GLY A 64 12.13 12.10 -6.79
CA GLY A 64 11.24 12.88 -5.92
C GLY A 64 9.78 12.76 -6.32
N GLN A 65 9.47 12.86 -7.62
CA GLN A 65 8.10 12.67 -8.12
C GLN A 65 7.57 11.26 -7.87
N THR A 66 8.41 10.22 -8.02
CA THR A 66 8.01 8.84 -7.71
C THR A 66 7.83 8.60 -6.21
N ALA A 67 8.63 9.24 -5.36
CA ALA A 67 8.51 9.14 -3.90
C ALA A 67 7.26 9.87 -3.39
N ASP A 68 6.98 11.05 -3.91
CA ASP A 68 5.78 11.83 -3.57
C ASP A 68 4.49 11.12 -4.01
N ALA A 69 4.49 10.49 -5.18
CA ALA A 69 3.38 9.67 -5.64
C ALA A 69 3.16 8.46 -4.71
N SER A 70 4.23 7.72 -4.40
CA SER A 70 4.18 6.57 -3.50
C SER A 70 3.69 6.95 -2.09
N TYR A 71 4.10 8.11 -1.57
CA TYR A 71 3.65 8.61 -0.27
C TYR A 71 2.16 8.97 -0.28
N LYS A 72 1.68 9.61 -1.34
CA LYS A 72 0.25 9.93 -1.50
C LYS A 72 -0.59 8.66 -1.59
N ASP A 73 -0.13 7.67 -2.33
CA ASP A 73 -0.82 6.39 -2.45
C ASP A 73 -0.87 5.63 -1.11
N ALA A 74 0.23 5.61 -0.37
CA ALA A 74 0.27 5.00 0.97
C ALA A 74 -0.67 5.73 1.95
N LYS A 75 -0.71 7.07 1.90
CA LYS A 75 -1.60 7.88 2.73
C LYS A 75 -3.06 7.65 2.37
N ALA A 76 -3.39 7.54 1.08
CA ALA A 76 -4.75 7.24 0.62
C ALA A 76 -5.23 5.88 1.15
N LYS A 77 -4.39 4.84 1.04
CA LYS A 77 -4.69 3.51 1.58
C LYS A 77 -4.89 3.48 3.10
N LEU A 78 -4.10 4.26 3.85
CA LEU A 78 -4.30 4.40 5.30
C LEU A 78 -5.65 5.06 5.62
N MET A 79 -6.02 6.10 4.89
CA MET A 79 -7.32 6.76 5.07
C MET A 79 -8.49 5.85 4.71
N GLU A 80 -8.35 5.04 3.67
CA GLU A 80 -9.34 4.03 3.28
C GLU A 80 -9.51 2.98 4.39
N MET A 81 -8.42 2.38 4.88
CA MET A 81 -8.48 1.45 6.01
C MET A 81 -9.08 2.07 7.28
N GLU A 82 -8.79 3.35 7.57
CA GLU A 82 -9.39 4.06 8.71
C GLU A 82 -10.89 4.28 8.54
N LEU A 83 -11.34 4.55 7.31
CA LEU A 83 -12.74 4.74 6.97
C LEU A 83 -13.50 3.41 7.10
N GLU A 84 -12.95 2.32 6.57
CA GLU A 84 -13.50 0.97 6.69
C GLU A 84 -13.58 0.50 8.16
N LEU A 85 -12.56 0.83 8.98
CA LEU A 85 -12.60 0.60 10.43
C LEU A 85 -13.73 1.39 11.12
N LYS A 86 -13.95 2.65 10.74
CA LYS A 86 -15.01 3.50 11.34
C LYS A 86 -16.41 3.08 10.90
N GLN A 87 -16.55 2.58 9.68
CA GLN A 87 -17.80 2.01 9.18
C GLN A 87 -18.10 0.61 9.74
N GLY A 88 -17.09 -0.02 10.36
CA GLY A 88 -17.22 -1.35 10.96
C GLY A 88 -17.06 -2.50 9.96
N GLU A 89 -16.62 -2.21 8.74
CA GLU A 89 -16.31 -3.22 7.72
C GLU A 89 -15.01 -3.97 8.06
N LEU A 90 -14.05 -3.27 8.67
CA LEU A 90 -12.86 -3.85 9.25
C LEU A 90 -12.92 -3.86 10.78
N VAL A 91 -12.29 -4.87 11.37
CA VAL A 91 -12.02 -4.94 12.82
C VAL A 91 -10.53 -5.16 13.02
N ARG A 92 -9.95 -4.46 13.99
CA ARG A 92 -8.54 -4.65 14.34
C ARG A 92 -8.30 -6.07 14.80
N ARG A 93 -7.20 -6.66 14.32
CA ARG A 93 -6.83 -8.03 14.67
C ARG A 93 -6.63 -8.19 16.19
N GLU A 94 -6.08 -7.18 16.85
CA GLU A 94 -5.88 -7.20 18.31
C GLU A 94 -7.21 -7.30 19.07
N ASP A 95 -8.26 -6.64 18.59
CA ASP A 95 -9.56 -6.64 19.24
C ASP A 95 -10.26 -8.01 19.09
N VAL A 96 -10.14 -8.62 17.90
CA VAL A 96 -10.60 -10.01 17.68
C VAL A 96 -9.88 -10.99 18.62
N GLN A 97 -8.56 -10.86 18.75
CA GLN A 97 -7.78 -11.71 19.64
C GLN A 97 -8.12 -11.48 21.11
N ARG A 98 -8.30 -10.22 21.53
CA ARG A 98 -8.69 -9.86 22.89
C ARG A 98 -10.05 -10.46 23.24
N GLY A 99 -11.06 -10.27 22.38
CA GLY A 99 -12.39 -10.84 22.58
C GLY A 99 -12.37 -12.37 22.65
N ARG A 100 -11.55 -13.03 21.81
CA ARG A 100 -11.38 -14.48 21.87
C ARG A 100 -10.76 -14.94 23.20
N LEU A 101 -9.72 -14.26 23.67
CA LEU A 101 -9.08 -14.59 24.95
C LEU A 101 -10.02 -14.36 26.14
N GLU A 102 -10.81 -13.29 26.11
CA GLU A 102 -11.80 -12.99 27.15
C GLU A 102 -12.88 -14.06 27.22
N ARG A 103 -13.42 -14.50 26.08
CA ARG A 103 -14.38 -15.61 26.01
C ARG A 103 -13.80 -16.90 26.60
N ILE A 104 -12.57 -17.27 26.24
CA ILE A 104 -11.90 -18.46 26.80
C ILE A 104 -11.71 -18.33 28.32
N ARG A 105 -11.29 -17.16 28.81
CA ARG A 105 -11.11 -16.91 30.25
C ARG A 105 -12.44 -17.01 30.99
N LEU A 106 -13.53 -16.51 30.44
CA LEU A 106 -14.86 -16.56 31.05
C LEU A 106 -15.30 -18.02 31.26
N VAL A 107 -15.19 -18.85 30.22
CA VAL A 107 -15.51 -20.29 30.32
C VAL A 107 -14.60 -20.98 31.34
N LYS A 108 -13.29 -20.75 31.28
CA LYS A 108 -12.33 -21.35 32.22
C LYS A 108 -12.66 -20.99 33.68
N ARG A 109 -12.96 -19.72 33.96
CA ARG A 109 -13.34 -19.27 35.31
C ARG A 109 -14.65 -19.91 35.76
N GLY A 110 -15.64 -20.00 34.86
CA GLY A 110 -16.92 -20.63 35.14
C GLY A 110 -16.77 -22.10 35.52
N LEU A 111 -16.04 -22.87 34.72
CA LEU A 111 -15.79 -24.29 34.98
C LEU A 111 -15.02 -24.52 36.29
N LEU A 112 -13.93 -23.80 36.51
CA LEU A 112 -13.12 -23.94 37.74
C LEU A 112 -13.88 -23.48 38.99
N GLY A 113 -14.78 -22.50 38.86
CA GLY A 113 -15.60 -21.99 39.96
C GLY A 113 -16.85 -22.84 40.25
N MET A 114 -17.25 -23.71 39.33
CA MET A 114 -18.51 -24.46 39.40
C MET A 114 -18.58 -25.34 40.64
N GLY A 115 -17.51 -26.07 40.96
CA GLY A 115 -17.48 -26.94 42.14
C GLY A 115 -17.71 -26.16 43.44
N ARG A 116 -17.03 -25.02 43.61
CA ARG A 116 -17.20 -24.14 44.78
C ARG A 116 -18.63 -23.62 44.89
N LYS A 117 -19.26 -23.30 43.76
CA LYS A 117 -20.63 -22.77 43.71
C LYS A 117 -21.68 -23.84 44.01
N LEU A 118 -21.55 -25.02 43.40
CA LEU A 118 -22.57 -26.07 43.49
C LEU A 118 -22.46 -26.91 44.76
N ALA A 119 -21.24 -27.16 45.26
CA ALA A 119 -21.02 -28.09 46.37
C ALA A 119 -21.94 -27.85 47.59
N PRO A 120 -22.10 -26.63 48.13
CA PRO A 120 -22.96 -26.40 49.29
C PRO A 120 -24.43 -26.77 49.08
N GLY A 121 -24.95 -26.57 47.86
CA GLY A 121 -26.34 -26.88 47.52
C GLY A 121 -26.59 -28.37 47.23
N LEU A 122 -25.52 -29.13 46.92
CA LEU A 122 -25.62 -30.54 46.60
C LEU A 122 -25.51 -31.45 47.83
N VAL A 123 -24.90 -31.01 48.94
CA VAL A 123 -24.67 -31.82 50.16
C VAL A 123 -25.95 -32.50 50.67
N ALA A 124 -27.09 -31.80 50.64
CA ALA A 124 -28.35 -32.31 51.18
C ALA A 124 -29.18 -33.12 50.17
N ILE A 125 -28.77 -33.19 48.90
CA ILE A 125 -29.56 -33.84 47.83
C ILE A 125 -29.14 -35.30 47.70
N LYS A 126 -30.06 -36.22 48.01
CA LYS A 126 -29.81 -37.67 47.87
C LYS A 126 -30.17 -38.24 46.50
N ASN A 127 -30.99 -37.54 45.71
CA ASN A 127 -31.47 -38.01 44.42
C ASN A 127 -30.47 -37.67 43.30
N PRO A 128 -29.80 -38.65 42.67
CA PRO A 128 -28.81 -38.40 41.62
C PRO A 128 -29.36 -37.65 40.41
N ARG A 129 -30.62 -37.89 40.01
CA ARG A 129 -31.24 -37.19 38.87
C ARG A 129 -31.41 -35.69 39.14
N LYS A 130 -31.66 -35.33 40.40
CA LYS A 130 -31.78 -33.92 40.82
C LYS A 130 -30.41 -33.24 40.90
N ILE A 131 -29.37 -33.97 41.29
CA ILE A 131 -27.99 -33.47 41.25
C ILE A 131 -27.58 -33.19 39.79
N GLN A 132 -27.82 -34.16 38.90
CA GLN A 132 -27.52 -34.03 37.48
C GLN A 132 -28.24 -32.82 36.88
N SER A 133 -29.55 -32.63 37.14
CA SER A 133 -30.29 -31.49 36.57
C SER A 133 -29.76 -30.12 37.03
N ILE A 134 -29.20 -30.03 38.25
CA ILE A 134 -28.56 -28.81 38.76
C ILE A 134 -27.24 -28.54 38.02
N ILE A 135 -26.42 -29.57 37.84
CA ILE A 135 -25.16 -29.47 37.09
C ILE A 135 -25.44 -29.08 35.64
N ASP A 136 -26.37 -29.76 34.98
CA ASP A 136 -26.74 -29.52 33.59
C ASP A 136 -27.27 -28.10 33.38
N LYS A 137 -28.05 -27.58 34.34
CA LYS A 137 -28.51 -26.18 34.33
C LYS A 137 -27.34 -25.20 34.40
N GLU A 138 -26.37 -25.43 35.28
CA GLU A 138 -25.20 -24.56 35.43
C GLU A 138 -24.31 -24.60 34.19
N VAL A 139 -24.09 -25.79 33.61
CA VAL A 139 -23.38 -25.95 32.34
C VAL A 139 -24.08 -25.19 31.22
N ARG A 140 -25.40 -25.27 31.13
CA ARG A 140 -26.18 -24.51 30.13
C ARG A 140 -26.00 -23.00 30.29
N ILE A 141 -26.01 -22.50 31.52
CA ILE A 141 -25.76 -21.07 31.79
C ILE A 141 -24.37 -20.65 31.32
N LEU A 142 -23.34 -21.48 31.54
CA LEU A 142 -21.98 -21.18 31.06
C LEU A 142 -21.88 -21.19 29.54
N ILE A 143 -22.56 -22.12 28.86
CA ILE A 143 -22.60 -22.19 27.39
C ILE A 143 -23.34 -20.97 26.83
N GLU A 144 -24.50 -20.61 27.39
CA GLU A 144 -25.25 -19.43 26.96
C GLU A 144 -24.47 -18.14 27.18
N GLY A 145 -23.72 -18.04 28.28
CA GLY A 145 -22.83 -16.91 28.53
C GLY A 145 -21.68 -16.81 27.53
N PHE A 146 -21.23 -17.94 26.95
CA PHE A 146 -20.24 -17.97 25.88
C PHE A 146 -20.84 -17.60 24.52
N SER A 147 -22.07 -18.04 24.22
CA SER A 147 -22.72 -17.76 22.93
C SER A 147 -23.21 -16.31 22.77
N ARG A 148 -23.40 -15.57 23.87
CA ARG A 148 -23.86 -14.17 23.87
C ARG A 148 -22.73 -13.14 23.97
N ALA A 149 -21.46 -13.57 24.06
CA ALA A 149 -20.26 -12.75 24.18
C ALA A 149 -19.35 -12.87 22.94
#